data_AF-A0A811ZRW7-F1
#
_entry.id   AF-A0A811ZRW7-F1
#
_cell.length_a   1.000
_cell.length_b   1.000
_cell.length_c   1.000
_cell.angle_alpha   90.00
_cell.angle_beta   90.00
_cell.angle_gamma   90.00
#
_symmetry.space_group_name_H-M   'P 1'
#
loop_
_entity.id
_entity.type
_entity.pdbx_description
1 polymer ?
#
loop_
_entity_poly.entity_id
_entity_poly.type
_entity_poly.pdbx_seq_one_letter_code
_entity_poly.pdbx_strand_id
1 'polypeptide(L)'
;MNVLRWVYIHNGILLNLIIAAFLLSCPTWDYNSAEGKERLWVHLQTLRAGLQAAAHKPTNLAKVYDVRQGKDESPAAFLERVIETFRQYTPMNPEAPETKAAIIMAFVNQAAPDIKKKLQRVERLGEKSLQDLVIVAERVYNNRESLEEQQTKLSDRQTQKLAKILLTTTMDNLQERWRHLKKLASGTGEEDGPGPRWECPKLNKNQCAYCKEEGHWVKDCPNKNLRPL
;
A
#
# COMPACT_ATOMS: atom_id res chain seq x y z
N MET A 1 13.70 -15.58 54.36
CA MET A 1 12.53 -16.25 54.99
C MET A 1 11.35 -15.29 55.00
N ASN A 2 10.25 -15.44 54.26
CA ASN A 2 9.94 -16.19 53.06
C ASN A 2 8.71 -15.46 52.49
N VAL A 3 8.92 -14.74 51.38
CA VAL A 3 7.87 -14.11 50.55
C VAL A 3 6.82 -15.14 50.08
N LEU A 4 7.17 -16.42 50.16
CA LEU A 4 6.30 -17.58 49.94
C LEU A 4 5.13 -17.71 50.94
N ARG A 5 5.19 -17.12 52.14
CA ARG A 5 4.08 -17.24 53.11
C ARG A 5 2.91 -16.31 52.79
N TRP A 6 3.16 -15.18 52.12
CA TRP A 6 2.10 -14.27 51.66
C TRP A 6 1.43 -14.79 50.38
N VAL A 7 2.19 -15.42 49.48
CA VAL A 7 1.65 -16.05 48.27
C VAL A 7 0.75 -17.25 48.61
N TYR A 8 1.05 -18.01 49.67
CA TYR A 8 0.27 -19.21 50.02
C TYR A 8 -1.07 -18.91 50.70
N ILE A 9 -1.18 -17.83 51.49
CA ILE A 9 -2.43 -17.47 52.18
C ILE A 9 -3.43 -16.85 51.19
N HIS A 10 -2.95 -16.08 50.20
CA HIS A 10 -3.82 -15.55 49.14
C HIS A 10 -4.22 -16.61 48.10
N ASN A 11 -3.35 -17.58 47.78
CA ASN A 11 -3.70 -18.68 46.85
C ASN A 11 -4.56 -19.78 47.48
N GLY A 12 -4.49 -20.02 48.79
CA GLY A 12 -5.34 -21.00 49.46
C GLY A 12 -6.82 -20.60 49.51
N ILE A 13 -7.08 -19.29 49.71
CA ILE A 13 -8.44 -18.74 49.66
C ILE A 13 -8.93 -18.70 48.20
N LEU A 14 -8.06 -18.35 47.25
CA LEU A 14 -8.40 -18.35 45.83
C LEU A 14 -8.71 -19.75 45.30
N LEU A 15 -7.96 -20.79 45.70
CA LEU A 15 -8.21 -22.17 45.28
C LEU A 15 -9.51 -22.71 45.88
N ASN A 16 -9.80 -22.43 47.14
CA ASN A 16 -11.09 -22.79 47.76
C ASN A 16 -12.25 -22.02 47.12
N LEU A 17 -12.07 -20.75 46.74
CA LEU A 17 -13.07 -20.01 45.98
C LEU A 17 -13.24 -20.57 44.56
N ILE A 18 -12.17 -20.99 43.89
CA ILE A 18 -12.20 -21.58 42.55
C ILE A 18 -12.87 -22.97 42.59
N ILE A 19 -12.60 -23.79 43.60
CA ILE A 19 -13.27 -25.10 43.78
C ILE A 19 -14.75 -24.91 44.16
N ALA A 20 -15.06 -23.93 45.00
CA ALA A 20 -16.45 -23.60 45.37
C ALA A 20 -17.21 -22.87 44.24
N ALA A 21 -16.52 -22.16 43.35
CA ALA A 21 -17.10 -21.47 42.20
C ALA A 21 -17.13 -22.36 40.94
N PHE A 22 -16.35 -23.43 40.86
CA PHE A 22 -16.40 -24.40 39.76
C PHE A 22 -17.02 -25.69 40.29
N LEU A 23 -18.32 -25.60 40.55
CA LEU A 23 -19.09 -26.62 41.23
C LEU A 23 -19.17 -27.91 40.42
N LEU A 24 -18.27 -28.85 40.73
CA LEU A 24 -18.37 -30.26 40.32
C LEU A 24 -19.59 -30.97 40.97
N SER A 25 -20.33 -30.27 41.84
CA SER A 25 -21.53 -30.74 42.56
C SER A 25 -22.60 -29.65 42.61
N CYS A 26 -23.89 -29.98 42.45
CA CYS A 26 -24.99 -29.01 42.48
C CYS A 26 -25.00 -28.20 43.81
N PRO A 27 -24.94 -26.86 43.78
CA PRO A 27 -24.88 -26.05 44.99
C PRO A 27 -26.25 -25.93 45.65
N THR A 28 -26.27 -25.93 46.98
CA THR A 28 -27.48 -25.69 47.79
C THR A 28 -27.71 -24.19 48.03
N TRP A 29 -27.56 -23.34 47.02
CA TRP A 29 -27.72 -21.89 47.16
C TRP A 29 -29.20 -21.49 47.21
N ASP A 30 -29.55 -20.58 48.13
CA ASP A 30 -30.85 -19.92 48.11
C ASP A 30 -30.81 -18.67 47.22
N TYR A 31 -31.32 -18.80 46.00
CA TYR A 31 -31.35 -17.73 44.99
C TYR A 31 -32.21 -16.52 45.36
N ASN A 32 -33.07 -16.63 46.37
CA ASN A 32 -33.90 -15.51 46.81
C ASN A 32 -33.18 -14.61 47.82
N SER A 33 -32.18 -15.14 48.53
CA SER A 33 -31.32 -14.39 49.45
C SER A 33 -30.32 -13.48 48.74
N ALA A 34 -29.89 -12.40 49.41
CA ALA A 34 -28.83 -11.53 48.89
C ALA A 34 -27.51 -12.29 48.68
N GLU A 35 -27.15 -13.16 49.64
CA GLU A 35 -25.94 -13.99 49.58
C GLU A 35 -25.97 -14.97 48.41
N GLY A 36 -27.11 -15.61 48.14
CA GLY A 36 -27.25 -16.54 47.02
C GLY A 36 -27.17 -15.85 45.67
N LYS A 37 -27.69 -14.62 45.55
CA LYS A 37 -27.55 -13.79 44.33
C LYS A 37 -26.10 -13.39 44.09
N GLU A 38 -25.36 -13.02 45.13
CA GLU A 38 -23.94 -12.70 45.03
C GLU A 38 -23.11 -13.92 44.62
N ARG A 39 -23.34 -15.08 45.25
CA ARG A 39 -22.67 -16.34 44.89
C ARG A 39 -22.94 -16.75 43.45
N LEU A 40 -24.20 -16.63 42.99
CA LEU A 40 -24.57 -16.88 41.60
C LEU A 40 -23.85 -15.93 40.62
N TRP A 41 -23.76 -14.64 40.96
CA TRP A 41 -23.07 -13.66 40.12
C TRP A 41 -21.58 -13.99 39.98
N VAL A 42 -20.90 -14.26 41.10
CA VAL A 42 -19.49 -14.67 41.10
C VAL A 42 -19.30 -15.94 40.27
N HIS A 43 -20.17 -16.94 40.43
CA HIS A 43 -20.13 -18.18 39.67
C HIS A 43 -20.23 -17.96 38.16
N LEU A 44 -21.20 -17.15 37.71
CA LEU A 44 -21.36 -16.83 36.29
C LEU A 44 -20.16 -16.08 35.72
N GLN A 45 -19.57 -15.15 36.49
CA GLN A 45 -18.34 -14.46 36.10
C GLN A 45 -17.15 -15.43 35.98
N THR A 46 -16.97 -16.30 36.96
CA THR A 46 -15.90 -17.31 36.95
C THR A 46 -16.08 -18.29 35.81
N LEU A 47 -17.30 -18.77 35.55
CA LEU A 47 -17.59 -19.66 34.42
C LEU A 47 -17.30 -18.96 33.08
N ARG A 48 -17.74 -17.71 32.93
CA ARG A 48 -17.46 -16.91 31.73
C ARG A 48 -15.96 -16.72 31.52
N ALA A 49 -15.23 -16.35 32.56
CA ALA A 49 -13.78 -16.17 32.50
C ALA A 49 -13.06 -17.50 32.21
N GLY A 50 -13.50 -18.61 32.82
CA GLY A 50 -12.96 -19.94 32.58
C GLY A 50 -13.21 -20.43 31.15
N LEU A 51 -14.41 -20.21 30.61
CA LEU A 51 -14.73 -20.52 29.22
C LEU A 51 -13.93 -19.66 28.24
N GLN A 52 -13.76 -18.36 28.52
CA GLN A 52 -12.90 -17.49 27.72
C GLN A 52 -11.44 -17.95 27.77
N ALA A 53 -10.96 -18.33 28.95
CA ALA A 53 -9.60 -18.87 29.14
C ALA A 53 -9.38 -20.18 28.39
N ALA A 54 -10.35 -21.10 28.44
CA ALA A 54 -10.29 -22.39 27.77
C ALA A 54 -10.51 -22.30 26.25
N ALA A 55 -11.25 -21.29 25.78
CA ALA A 55 -11.42 -21.01 24.36
C ALA A 55 -10.19 -20.35 23.72
N HIS A 56 -9.19 -19.91 24.51
CA HIS A 56 -7.95 -19.39 23.96
C HIS A 56 -7.21 -20.47 23.19
N LYS A 57 -7.10 -20.27 21.88
CA LYS A 57 -6.21 -21.06 21.03
C LYS A 57 -4.76 -20.82 21.48
N PRO A 58 -3.93 -21.87 21.55
CA PRO A 58 -2.50 -21.68 21.81
C PRO A 58 -1.90 -20.80 20.73
N THR A 59 -1.06 -19.85 21.14
CA THR A 59 -0.39 -18.92 20.22
C THR A 59 0.48 -19.70 19.23
N ASN A 60 0.19 -19.56 17.94
CA ASN A 60 1.00 -20.13 16.87
C ASN A 60 1.73 -19.01 16.11
N LEU A 61 2.87 -18.59 16.67
CA LEU A 61 3.71 -17.55 16.06
C LEU A 61 4.41 -18.02 14.78
N ALA A 62 4.62 -19.33 14.59
CA ALA A 62 5.19 -19.85 13.35
C ALA A 62 4.33 -19.47 12.15
N LYS A 63 3.00 -19.69 12.26
CA LYS A 63 2.04 -19.28 11.23
C LYS A 63 2.03 -17.78 10.98
N VAL A 64 2.19 -16.97 12.03
CA VAL A 64 2.32 -15.51 11.91
C VAL A 64 3.59 -15.14 11.14
N TYR A 65 4.72 -15.78 11.46
CA TYR A 65 6.00 -15.48 10.85
C TYR A 65 6.19 -16.02 9.42
N ASP A 66 5.39 -17.02 9.02
CA ASP A 66 5.39 -17.61 7.69
C ASP A 66 4.75 -16.73 6.60
N VAL A 67 3.94 -15.75 6.98
CA VAL A 67 3.29 -14.84 6.02
C VAL A 67 4.36 -13.97 5.36
N ARG A 68 4.34 -13.90 4.02
CA ARG A 68 5.21 -13.02 3.23
C ARG A 68 4.37 -12.28 2.20
N GLN A 69 4.78 -11.03 1.92
CA GLN A 69 4.17 -10.26 0.84
C GLN A 69 4.48 -10.89 -0.52
N GLY A 70 3.43 -11.07 -1.34
CA GLY A 70 3.58 -11.49 -2.74
C GLY A 70 4.28 -10.44 -3.59
N LYS A 71 4.73 -10.80 -4.79
CA LYS A 71 5.37 -9.83 -5.71
C LYS A 71 4.40 -8.76 -6.21
N ASP A 72 3.19 -9.21 -6.57
CA ASP A 72 2.11 -8.41 -7.16
C ASP A 72 1.00 -8.10 -6.14
N GLU A 73 1.31 -8.28 -4.86
CA GLU A 73 0.38 -8.02 -3.78
C GLU A 73 0.57 -6.60 -3.23
N SER A 74 -0.51 -5.84 -3.22
CA SER A 74 -0.49 -4.49 -2.68
C SER A 74 -0.15 -4.50 -1.17
N PRO A 75 0.57 -3.48 -0.67
CA PRO A 75 0.89 -3.38 0.75
C PRO A 75 -0.34 -3.37 1.68
N ALA A 76 -1.46 -2.82 1.24
CA ALA A 76 -2.72 -2.82 1.99
C ALA A 76 -3.30 -4.25 2.12
N ALA A 77 -3.39 -5.00 1.01
CA ALA A 77 -3.86 -6.38 1.03
C ALA A 77 -2.95 -7.28 1.89
N PHE A 78 -1.64 -7.06 1.81
CA PHE A 78 -0.67 -7.74 2.65
C PHE A 78 -0.90 -7.45 4.14
N LEU A 79 -1.15 -6.20 4.51
CA LEU A 79 -1.43 -5.83 5.88
C LEU A 79 -2.69 -6.53 6.42
N GLU A 80 -3.76 -6.58 5.62
CA GLU A 80 -4.99 -7.30 5.99
C GLU A 80 -4.70 -8.77 6.30
N ARG A 81 -3.89 -9.45 5.48
CA ARG A 81 -3.49 -10.84 5.75
C ARG A 81 -2.66 -10.99 7.02
N VAL A 82 -1.76 -10.05 7.31
CA VAL A 82 -1.01 -10.06 8.58
C VAL A 82 -1.97 -9.94 9.76
N ILE A 83 -2.86 -8.95 9.75
CA ILE A 83 -3.85 -8.74 10.82
C ILE A 83 -4.74 -9.97 11.00
N GLU A 84 -5.22 -10.56 9.90
CA GLU A 84 -6.07 -11.75 9.94
C GLU A 84 -5.33 -12.97 10.50
N THR A 85 -4.04 -13.11 10.19
CA THR A 85 -3.22 -14.19 10.74
C THR A 85 -3.05 -14.04 12.25
N PHE A 86 -2.84 -12.81 12.74
CA PHE A 86 -2.83 -12.54 14.19
C PHE A 86 -4.18 -12.89 14.83
N ARG A 87 -5.32 -12.52 14.21
CA ARG A 87 -6.67 -12.86 14.71
C ARG A 87 -6.92 -14.36 14.76
N GLN A 88 -6.44 -15.10 13.76
CA GLN A 88 -6.73 -16.53 13.62
C GLN A 88 -5.85 -17.41 14.50
N TYR A 89 -4.56 -17.07 14.61
CA TYR A 89 -3.51 -17.91 15.20
C TYR A 89 -2.96 -17.40 16.53
N THR A 90 -3.40 -16.23 17.00
CA THR A 90 -3.03 -15.72 18.32
C THR A 90 -4.28 -15.35 19.11
N PRO A 91 -4.27 -15.55 20.44
CA PRO A 91 -5.35 -15.09 21.32
C PRO A 91 -5.28 -13.58 21.61
N MET A 92 -4.33 -12.84 21.02
CA MET A 92 -4.09 -11.43 21.32
C MET A 92 -5.12 -10.54 20.61
N ASN A 93 -5.53 -9.45 21.27
CA ASN A 93 -6.39 -8.46 20.64
C ASN A 93 -5.58 -7.63 19.62
N PRO A 94 -5.87 -7.68 18.32
CA PRO A 94 -5.13 -6.91 17.29
C PRO A 94 -5.21 -5.40 17.50
N GLU A 95 -6.21 -4.91 18.24
CA GLU A 95 -6.35 -3.48 18.55
C GLU A 95 -5.51 -3.03 19.75
N ALA A 96 -5.01 -3.96 20.56
CA ALA A 96 -4.19 -3.65 21.72
C ALA A 96 -2.80 -3.11 21.28
N PRO A 97 -2.23 -2.11 21.98
CA PRO A 97 -0.95 -1.50 21.62
C PRO A 97 0.20 -2.50 21.45
N GLU A 98 0.26 -3.52 22.32
CA GLU A 98 1.31 -4.54 22.32
C GLU A 98 1.25 -5.40 21.06
N THR A 99 0.03 -5.75 20.64
CA THR A 99 -0.21 -6.55 19.43
C THR A 99 0.01 -5.71 18.17
N LYS A 100 -0.35 -4.42 18.21
CA LYS A 100 -0.05 -3.46 17.12
C LYS A 100 1.45 -3.34 16.86
N ALA A 101 2.27 -3.27 17.91
CA ALA A 101 3.72 -3.26 17.76
C ALA A 101 4.24 -4.55 17.09
N ALA A 102 3.69 -5.71 17.44
CA ALA A 102 4.02 -6.98 16.79
C ALA A 102 3.59 -7.03 15.32
N ILE A 103 2.40 -6.51 14.99
CA ILE A 103 1.89 -6.40 13.62
C ILE A 103 2.79 -5.48 12.77
N ILE A 104 3.19 -4.33 13.31
CA ILE A 104 4.13 -3.41 12.64
C ILE A 104 5.46 -4.13 12.34
N MET A 105 6.00 -4.83 13.32
CA MET A 105 7.25 -5.57 13.15
C MET A 105 7.14 -6.68 12.11
N ALA A 106 6.01 -7.41 12.10
CA ALA A 106 5.72 -8.44 11.11
C ALA A 106 5.64 -7.82 9.71
N PHE A 107 4.83 -6.77 9.53
CA PHE A 107 4.67 -6.04 8.27
C PHE A 107 6.01 -5.58 7.68
N VAL A 108 6.88 -4.95 8.48
CA VAL A 108 8.19 -4.48 8.01
C VAL A 108 9.12 -5.64 7.62
N ASN A 109 9.15 -6.70 8.42
CA ASN A 109 10.11 -7.79 8.22
C ASN A 109 9.72 -8.77 7.09
N GLN A 110 8.43 -8.90 6.84
CA GLN A 110 7.84 -9.85 5.90
C GLN A 110 7.38 -9.22 4.58
N ALA A 111 7.45 -7.89 4.47
CA ALA A 111 7.27 -7.18 3.22
C ALA A 111 8.27 -7.64 2.15
N ALA A 112 7.92 -7.37 0.89
CA ALA A 112 8.77 -7.64 -0.27
C ALA A 112 10.17 -6.97 -0.10
N PRO A 113 11.26 -7.55 -0.62
CA PRO A 113 12.62 -7.17 -0.25
C PRO A 113 12.97 -5.68 -0.40
N ASP A 114 12.53 -5.03 -1.46
CA ASP A 114 12.77 -3.62 -1.75
C ASP A 114 11.84 -2.68 -0.94
N ILE A 115 10.60 -3.09 -0.66
CA ILE A 115 9.71 -2.39 0.30
C ILE A 115 10.33 -2.48 1.69
N LYS A 116 10.70 -3.68 2.15
CA LYS A 116 11.40 -3.89 3.42
C LYS A 116 12.62 -3.00 3.55
N LYS A 117 13.48 -2.97 2.52
CA LYS A 117 14.68 -2.12 2.48
C LYS A 117 14.34 -0.63 2.57
N LYS A 118 13.21 -0.20 1.99
CA LYS A 118 12.73 1.20 2.12
C LYS A 118 12.20 1.48 3.52
N LEU A 119 11.36 0.60 4.07
CA LEU A 119 10.78 0.75 5.40
C LEU A 119 11.87 0.81 6.47
N GLN A 120 12.88 -0.06 6.42
CA GLN A 120 14.01 -0.06 7.36
C GLN A 120 14.86 1.23 7.32
N ARG A 121 14.76 2.03 6.26
CA ARG A 121 15.48 3.32 6.11
C ARG A 121 14.62 4.53 6.50
N VAL A 122 13.36 4.32 6.89
CA VAL A 122 12.51 5.42 7.37
C VAL A 122 13.07 5.90 8.70
N GLU A 123 13.41 7.18 8.78
CA GLU A 123 13.83 7.81 10.03
C GLU A 123 12.72 7.73 11.08
N ARG A 124 13.12 7.49 12.33
CA ARG A 124 12.20 7.39 13.47
C ARG A 124 11.09 6.35 13.23
N LEU A 125 11.45 5.18 12.65
CA LEU A 125 10.53 4.06 12.40
C LEU A 125 9.65 3.74 13.61
N GLY A 126 10.21 3.74 14.82
CA GLY A 126 9.49 3.46 16.06
C GLY A 126 8.38 4.46 16.41
N GLU A 127 8.34 5.62 15.76
CA GLU A 127 7.30 6.64 15.93
C GLU A 127 6.27 6.64 14.79
N LYS A 128 6.48 5.84 13.75
CA LYS A 128 5.57 5.75 12.61
C LYS A 128 4.38 4.90 12.96
N SER A 129 3.19 5.41 12.61
CA SER A 129 1.98 4.61 12.67
C SER A 129 2.02 3.52 11.60
N LEU A 130 1.22 2.48 11.80
CA LEU A 130 1.04 1.43 10.81
C LEU A 130 0.54 2.01 9.47
N GLN A 131 -0.33 3.02 9.50
CA GLN A 131 -0.83 3.71 8.31
C GLN A 131 0.30 4.44 7.56
N ASP A 132 1.19 5.13 8.27
CA ASP A 132 2.33 5.82 7.65
C ASP A 132 3.24 4.84 6.90
N LEU A 133 3.45 3.65 7.47
CA LEU A 133 4.26 2.60 6.86
C LEU A 133 3.61 2.03 5.59
N VAL A 134 2.28 1.87 5.59
CA VAL A 134 1.55 1.45 4.39
C VAL A 134 1.69 2.48 3.27
N ILE A 135 1.54 3.78 3.56
CA ILE A 135 1.69 4.84 2.56
C ILE A 135 3.10 4.80 1.92
N VAL A 136 4.14 4.60 2.73
CA VAL A 136 5.52 4.47 2.22
C VAL A 136 5.66 3.21 1.35
N ALA A 137 5.11 2.09 1.79
CA ALA A 137 5.15 0.84 1.06
C ALA A 137 4.40 0.94 -0.29
N GLU A 138 3.22 1.55 -0.31
CA GLU A 138 2.43 1.76 -1.53
C GLU A 138 3.17 2.61 -2.55
N ARG A 139 3.85 3.67 -2.10
CA ARG A 139 4.68 4.48 -3.00
C ARG A 139 5.78 3.65 -3.66
N VAL A 140 6.42 2.75 -2.92
CA VAL A 140 7.44 1.86 -3.48
C VAL A 140 6.80 0.89 -4.47
N TYR A 141 5.70 0.24 -4.09
CA TYR A 141 4.97 -0.71 -4.92
C TYR A 141 4.53 -0.10 -6.26
N ASN A 142 3.83 1.05 -6.23
CA ASN A 142 3.34 1.74 -7.43
C ASN A 142 4.48 2.22 -8.35
N ASN A 143 5.63 2.59 -7.77
CA ASN A 143 6.80 2.99 -8.55
C ASN A 143 7.44 1.81 -9.30
N ARG A 144 7.24 0.56 -8.85
CA ARG A 144 7.72 -0.63 -9.58
C ARG A 144 6.92 -0.84 -10.86
N GLU A 145 5.60 -0.79 -10.77
CA GLU A 145 4.71 -0.95 -11.94
C GLU A 145 5.03 0.11 -13.00
N SER A 146 5.27 1.36 -12.58
CA SER A 146 5.69 2.44 -13.47
C SER A 146 7.04 2.17 -14.18
N LEU A 147 8.02 1.59 -13.47
CA LEU A 147 9.33 1.25 -14.05
C LEU A 147 9.23 0.09 -15.06
N GLU A 148 8.44 -0.93 -14.77
CA GLU A 148 8.23 -2.06 -15.68
C GLU A 148 7.45 -1.64 -16.93
N GLU A 149 6.43 -0.80 -16.78
CA GLU A 149 5.74 -0.19 -17.92
C GLU A 149 6.68 0.68 -18.75
N GLN A 150 7.53 1.49 -18.13
CA GLN A 150 8.49 2.32 -18.85
C GLN A 150 9.52 1.48 -19.59
N GLN A 151 10.06 0.42 -18.99
CA GLN A 151 10.98 -0.49 -19.66
C GLN A 151 10.32 -1.19 -20.84
N THR A 152 9.08 -1.63 -20.69
CA THR A 152 8.31 -2.25 -21.78
C THR A 152 8.12 -1.26 -22.93
N LYS A 153 7.68 -0.03 -22.63
CA LYS A 153 7.53 1.04 -23.63
C LYS A 153 8.85 1.38 -24.34
N LEU A 154 9.98 1.35 -23.63
CA LEU A 154 11.31 1.59 -24.22
C LEU A 154 11.74 0.42 -25.11
N SER A 155 11.54 -0.80 -24.65
CA SER A 155 11.80 -2.02 -25.41
C SER A 155 10.98 -2.03 -26.70
N ASP A 156 9.67 -1.78 -26.62
CA ASP A 156 8.77 -1.71 -27.77
C ASP A 156 9.19 -0.64 -28.78
N ARG A 157 9.61 0.54 -28.30
CA ARG A 157 10.16 1.60 -29.16
C ARG A 157 11.46 1.15 -29.84
N GLN A 158 12.31 0.39 -29.16
CA GLN A 158 13.54 -0.15 -29.75
C GLN A 158 13.23 -1.21 -30.80
N THR A 159 12.36 -2.18 -30.52
CA THR A 159 11.92 -3.18 -31.51
C THR A 159 11.25 -2.53 -32.71
N GLN A 160 10.40 -1.51 -32.51
CA GLN A 160 9.76 -0.80 -33.62
C GLN A 160 10.77 -0.04 -34.49
N LYS A 161 11.79 0.59 -33.88
CA LYS A 161 12.89 1.24 -34.63
C LYS A 161 13.70 0.21 -35.42
N LEU A 162 14.05 -0.92 -34.82
CA LEU A 162 14.77 -1.99 -35.50
C LEU A 162 13.97 -2.58 -36.68
N ALA A 163 12.67 -2.82 -36.49
CA ALA A 163 11.78 -3.28 -37.55
C ALA A 163 11.72 -2.29 -38.73
N LYS A 164 11.65 -0.98 -38.46
CA LYS A 164 11.69 0.06 -39.52
C LYS A 164 13.03 0.07 -40.27
N ILE A 165 14.16 -0.17 -39.59
CA ILE A 165 15.48 -0.24 -40.24
C ILE A 165 15.60 -1.51 -41.11
N LEU A 166 15.11 -2.64 -40.62
CA LEU A 166 15.07 -3.90 -41.39
C LEU A 166 14.22 -3.74 -42.67
N LEU A 167 13.00 -3.23 -42.54
CA LEU A 167 12.11 -2.98 -43.67
C LEU A 167 12.70 -2.01 -44.71
N THR A 168 13.41 -0.97 -44.27
CA THR A 168 14.07 -0.02 -45.19
C THR A 168 15.30 -0.62 -45.86
N THR A 169 15.95 -1.61 -45.24
CA THR A 169 17.11 -2.32 -45.80
C THR A 169 16.71 -3.34 -46.85
N THR A 170 15.52 -3.92 -46.76
CA THR A 170 14.94 -4.85 -47.75
C THR A 170 14.32 -4.14 -48.96
N MET A 171 14.33 -2.81 -49.03
CA MET A 171 13.84 -2.07 -50.19
C MET A 171 14.84 -2.14 -51.35
N ASP A 172 14.37 -2.55 -52.53
CA ASP A 172 15.21 -2.68 -53.73
C ASP A 172 15.65 -1.33 -54.32
N ASN A 173 14.89 -0.26 -54.06
CA ASN A 173 15.21 1.09 -54.53
C ASN A 173 16.17 1.82 -53.57
N LEU A 174 17.43 1.96 -54.01
CA LEU A 174 18.50 2.63 -53.25
C LEU A 174 18.19 4.09 -52.90
N GLN A 175 17.49 4.83 -53.77
CA GLN A 175 17.16 6.25 -53.56
C GLN A 175 15.99 6.44 -52.59
N GLU A 176 15.02 5.52 -52.59
CA GLU A 176 13.96 5.44 -51.57
C GLU A 176 14.58 5.10 -50.20
N ARG A 177 15.44 4.07 -50.15
CA ARG A 177 16.15 3.63 -48.95
C ARG A 177 16.96 4.75 -48.30
N TRP A 178 17.72 5.52 -49.09
CA TRP A 178 18.50 6.65 -48.58
C TRP A 178 17.61 7.76 -48.01
N ARG A 179 16.46 8.05 -48.63
CA ARG A 179 15.48 9.02 -48.11
C ARG A 179 14.89 8.56 -46.77
N HIS A 180 14.49 7.30 -46.65
CA HIS A 180 13.92 6.76 -45.42
C HIS A 180 14.95 6.69 -44.27
N LEU A 181 16.19 6.28 -44.54
CA LEU A 181 17.26 6.27 -43.53
C LEU A 181 17.60 7.68 -43.03
N LYS A 182 17.65 8.66 -43.95
CA LYS A 182 17.87 10.07 -43.57
C LYS A 182 16.74 10.60 -42.68
N LYS A 183 15.49 10.21 -42.95
CA LYS A 183 14.32 10.55 -42.12
C LYS A 183 14.40 9.92 -40.72
N LEU A 184 14.81 8.64 -40.63
CA LEU A 184 15.02 7.94 -39.37
C LEU A 184 16.15 8.54 -38.52
N ALA A 185 17.23 9.02 -39.16
CA ALA A 185 18.37 9.65 -38.49
C ALA A 185 18.08 11.08 -37.99
N SER A 186 17.08 11.76 -38.57
CA SER A 186 16.77 13.17 -38.28
C SER A 186 15.89 13.37 -37.04
N GLY A 187 15.42 12.31 -36.37
CA GLY A 187 14.79 12.41 -35.04
C GLY A 187 13.45 13.15 -34.97
N THR A 188 12.81 13.45 -36.10
CA THR A 188 11.46 14.02 -36.12
C THR A 188 10.45 12.93 -35.78
N GLY A 189 9.93 12.97 -34.54
CA GLY A 189 8.76 12.17 -34.15
C GLY A 189 7.56 12.58 -35.01
N GLU A 190 7.07 11.65 -35.82
CA GLU A 190 5.75 11.76 -36.44
C GLU A 190 4.73 11.24 -35.41
N GLU A 191 4.02 12.17 -34.78
CA GLU A 191 2.66 11.92 -34.30
C GLU A 191 1.75 11.81 -35.54
N ASP A 192 1.59 10.59 -36.04
CA ASP A 192 0.58 10.29 -37.05
C ASP A 192 -0.79 10.16 -36.37
N GLY A 193 -1.43 11.30 -36.14
CA GLY A 193 -2.87 11.40 -35.92
C GLY A 193 -3.49 12.22 -37.06
N PRO A 194 -4.65 11.82 -37.63
CA PRO A 194 -5.33 12.62 -38.65
C PRO A 194 -6.07 13.78 -37.97
N GLY A 195 -5.32 14.80 -37.56
CA GLY A 195 -5.87 16.09 -37.12
C GLY A 195 -5.91 17.06 -38.30
N PRO A 196 -6.99 17.85 -38.48
CA PRO A 196 -7.05 18.84 -39.54
C PRO A 196 -5.94 19.88 -39.32
N ARG A 197 -5.02 19.90 -40.28
CA ARG A 197 -3.92 20.84 -40.38
C ARG A 197 -4.54 22.23 -40.48
N TRP A 198 -4.56 22.98 -39.38
CA TRP A 198 -4.79 24.42 -39.43
C TRP A 198 -3.64 25.00 -40.24
N GLU A 199 -3.88 25.23 -41.53
CA GLU A 199 -2.99 26.02 -42.36
C GLU A 199 -2.96 27.42 -41.77
N CYS A 200 -1.97 27.71 -40.93
CA CYS A 200 -1.62 29.08 -40.60
C CYS A 200 -1.31 29.79 -41.93
N PRO A 201 -2.10 30.80 -42.35
CA PRO A 201 -1.81 31.53 -43.57
C PRO A 201 -0.41 32.15 -43.42
N LYS A 202 0.48 31.82 -44.36
CA LYS A 202 1.84 32.37 -44.36
C LYS A 202 1.74 33.90 -44.47
N LEU A 203 2.17 34.59 -43.43
CA LEU A 203 2.31 36.05 -43.45
C LEU A 203 3.38 36.41 -44.49
N ASN A 204 3.08 37.35 -45.39
CA ASN A 204 4.07 37.89 -46.31
C ASN A 204 5.17 38.64 -45.53
N LYS A 205 6.34 38.85 -46.16
CA LYS A 205 7.56 39.38 -45.52
C LYS A 205 7.38 40.72 -44.77
N ASN A 206 6.30 41.47 -45.04
CA ASN A 206 6.03 42.77 -44.46
C ASN A 206 4.65 42.88 -43.79
N GLN A 207 3.96 41.76 -43.53
CA GLN A 207 2.63 41.75 -42.89
C GLN A 207 2.71 41.64 -41.38
N CYS A 208 1.95 42.49 -40.68
CA CYS A 208 1.79 42.44 -39.24
C CYS A 208 1.10 41.14 -38.81
N ALA A 209 1.69 40.40 -37.87
CA ALA A 209 1.11 39.14 -37.39
C ALA A 209 -0.22 39.28 -36.63
N TYR A 210 -0.60 40.50 -36.22
CA TYR A 210 -1.84 40.77 -35.47
C TYR A 210 -2.98 41.23 -36.39
N CYS A 211 -2.81 42.33 -37.14
CA CYS A 211 -3.85 42.87 -38.03
C CYS A 211 -3.72 42.45 -39.50
N LYS A 212 -2.63 41.75 -39.88
CA LYS A 212 -2.33 41.29 -41.24
C LYS A 212 -2.12 42.39 -42.29
N GLU A 213 -2.06 43.65 -41.88
CA GLU A 213 -1.73 44.79 -42.75
C GLU A 213 -0.21 44.90 -42.98
N GLU A 214 0.17 45.45 -44.12
CA GLU A 214 1.56 45.66 -44.49
C GLU A 214 2.12 46.98 -43.95
N GLY A 215 3.44 47.04 -43.72
CA GLY A 215 4.15 48.30 -43.40
C GLY A 215 4.49 48.50 -41.92
N HIS A 216 4.12 47.57 -41.04
CA HIS A 216 4.53 47.59 -39.63
C HIS A 216 4.65 46.18 -39.04
N TRP A 217 5.50 46.02 -38.03
CA TRP A 217 5.64 44.76 -37.30
C TRP A 217 4.62 44.67 -36.15
N VAL A 218 4.39 43.46 -35.63
CA VAL A 218 3.43 43.22 -34.54
C VAL A 218 3.71 44.00 -33.25
N LYS A 219 4.93 44.52 -33.08
CA LYS A 219 5.31 45.35 -31.94
C LYS A 219 4.85 46.81 -32.09
N ASP A 220 4.70 47.27 -33.32
CA ASP A 220 4.37 48.65 -33.69
C ASP A 220 2.93 48.77 -34.22
N CYS A 221 2.11 47.75 -33.98
CA CYS A 221 0.75 47.67 -34.54
C CYS A 221 -0.19 48.65 -33.83
N PRO A 222 -0.78 49.63 -34.55
CA PRO A 222 -1.68 50.62 -33.95
C PRO A 222 -2.97 49.97 -33.41
N ASN A 223 -3.38 48.84 -33.98
CA ASN A 223 -4.57 48.08 -33.57
C ASN A 223 -4.37 47.23 -32.30
N LYS A 224 -3.15 47.18 -31.74
CA LYS A 224 -2.85 46.33 -30.57
C LYS A 224 -3.35 46.94 -29.24
N ASN A 225 -3.61 48.25 -29.21
CA ASN A 225 -4.05 48.99 -28.02
C ASN A 225 -5.51 49.44 -28.04
N LEU A 226 -6.27 49.12 -29.09
CA LEU A 226 -7.72 49.32 -29.08
C LEU A 226 -8.37 48.11 -28.38
N ARG A 227 -8.52 48.20 -27.06
CA ARG A 227 -9.51 47.35 -26.36
C ARG A 227 -10.90 47.78 -26.85
N PRO A 228 -11.74 46.86 -27.34
CA PRO A 228 -13.15 47.17 -27.53
C PRO A 228 -13.80 47.46 -26.17
N LEU A 229 -14.65 48.49 -26.11
CA LEU A 229 -15.62 48.70 -25.02
C LEU A 229 -16.67 47.59 -25.03
#